data_AF-A0A7W1NWH3-F1
#
_entry.id   AF-A0A7W1NWH3-F1
#
_cell.length_a   1.000
_cell.length_b   1.000
_cell.length_c   1.000
_cell.angle_alpha   90.00
_cell.angle_beta   90.00
_cell.angle_gamma   90.00
#
_symmetry.space_group_name_H-M   'P 1'
#
loop_
_entity.id
_entity.type
_entity.pdbx_description
1 polymer ?
#
loop_
_entity_poly.entity_id
_entity_poly.type
_entity_poly.pdbx_seq_one_letter_code
_entity_poly.pdbx_strand_id
1 'polypeptide(L)'
;MGNYKKYSDEFKQEVLGMVAAGERSVSQVERDLDITPGLIYKWQQRYQVVEEKLQPSAERAEQAEIRRLKRELEITRQERDILKKAIRVFSRGES
;
A
#
# COMPACT_ATOMS: atom_id res chain seq x y z
N MET A 1 -18.50 12.97 15.75
CA MET A 1 -17.33 12.47 15.00
C MET A 1 -16.79 11.26 15.76
N GLY A 2 -16.73 10.08 15.15
CA GLY A 2 -16.20 8.89 15.82
C GLY A 2 -14.73 9.09 16.18
N ASN A 3 -14.38 8.86 17.44
CA ASN A 3 -13.01 8.99 17.92
C ASN A 3 -12.24 7.74 17.50
N TYR A 4 -11.43 7.83 16.45
CA TYR A 4 -10.65 6.69 15.97
C TYR A 4 -9.41 6.52 16.85
N LYS A 5 -9.36 5.45 17.65
CA LYS A 5 -8.13 5.05 18.35
C LYS A 5 -7.03 4.82 17.31
N LYS A 6 -5.95 5.59 17.38
CA LYS A 6 -4.73 5.35 16.60
C LYS A 6 -3.81 4.45 17.42
N TYR A 7 -3.30 3.41 16.79
CA TYR A 7 -2.33 2.49 17.37
C TYR A 7 -0.98 2.67 16.68
N SER A 8 0.11 2.58 17.45
CA SER A 8 1.46 2.66 16.91
C SER A 8 1.78 1.42 16.06
N ASP A 9 2.83 1.50 15.25
CA ASP A 9 3.20 0.39 14.38
C ASP A 9 3.84 -0.76 15.17
N GLU A 10 4.53 -0.46 16.26
CA GLU A 10 5.07 -1.43 17.22
C GLU A 10 3.93 -2.25 17.85
N PHE A 11 2.85 -1.57 18.26
CA PHE A 11 1.68 -2.26 18.82
C PHE A 11 1.02 -3.17 17.79
N LYS A 12 0.83 -2.72 16.55
CA LYS A 12 0.27 -3.55 15.49
C LYS A 12 1.15 -4.77 15.21
N GLN A 13 2.47 -4.58 15.21
CA GLN A 13 3.43 -5.66 15.00
C GLN A 13 3.33 -6.72 16.09
N GLU A 14 3.31 -6.32 17.36
CA GLU A 14 3.18 -7.23 18.49
C GLU A 14 1.86 -8.03 18.40
N VAL A 15 0.75 -7.35 18.14
CA VAL A 15 -0.57 -7.97 18.00
C VAL A 15 -0.62 -8.95 16.82
N LEU A 16 -0.08 -8.57 15.66
CA LEU A 16 -0.03 -9.45 14.50
C LEU A 16 0.90 -10.65 14.71
N GLY A 17 2.01 -10.47 15.42
CA GLY A 17 2.92 -11.55 15.81
C GLY A 17 2.25 -12.54 16.76
N MET A 18 1.54 -12.04 17.78
CA MET A 18 0.77 -12.86 18.72
C MET A 18 -0.31 -13.70 18.02
N VAL A 19 -1.02 -13.10 17.06
CA VAL A 19 -2.05 -13.80 16.28
C VAL A 19 -1.42 -14.83 15.33
N ALA A 20 -0.26 -14.52 14.74
CA ALA A 20 0.48 -15.44 13.88
C ALA A 20 1.03 -16.65 14.63
N ALA A 21 1.39 -16.50 15.92
CA ALA A 21 1.79 -17.62 16.79
C ALA A 21 0.66 -18.63 17.05
N GLY A 22 -0.61 -18.24 16.86
CA GLY A 22 -1.75 -19.16 16.85
C GLY A 22 -2.26 -19.62 18.22
N GLU A 23 -1.72 -19.09 19.32
CA GLU A 23 -2.11 -19.50 20.68
C GLU A 23 -3.51 -19.02 21.09
N ARG A 24 -4.02 -17.96 20.46
CA ARG A 24 -5.33 -17.34 20.74
C ARG A 24 -6.05 -16.99 19.46
N SER A 25 -7.39 -17.06 19.48
CA SER A 25 -8.21 -16.58 18.37
C SER A 25 -8.15 -15.06 18.26
N VAL A 26 -8.28 -14.54 17.04
CA VAL A 26 -8.29 -13.08 16.78
C VAL A 26 -9.30 -12.36 17.67
N SER A 27 -10.52 -12.89 17.78
CA SER A 27 -11.57 -12.31 18.61
C SER A 27 -11.24 -12.34 20.11
N GLN A 28 -10.47 -13.32 20.59
CA GLN A 28 -9.98 -13.31 21.97
C GLN A 28 -8.98 -12.19 22.18
N VAL A 29 -8.01 -12.05 21.28
CA VAL A 29 -6.98 -10.99 21.35
C VAL A 29 -7.61 -9.60 21.29
N GLU A 30 -8.62 -9.38 20.44
CA GLU A 30 -9.35 -8.11 20.37
C GLU A 30 -10.05 -7.76 21.70
N ARG A 31 -10.64 -8.76 22.37
CA ARG A 31 -11.27 -8.57 23.69
C ARG A 31 -10.25 -8.31 24.79
N ASP A 32 -9.17 -9.08 24.83
CA ASP A 32 -8.12 -8.96 25.84
C ASP A 32 -7.45 -7.57 25.80
N LEU A 33 -7.32 -6.99 24.60
CA LEU A 33 -6.62 -5.73 24.37
C LEU A 33 -7.55 -4.51 24.26
N ASP A 34 -8.86 -4.67 24.48
CA ASP A 34 -9.89 -3.64 24.28
C ASP A 34 -9.78 -2.93 22.90
N ILE A 35 -9.58 -3.75 21.86
CA ILE A 35 -9.50 -3.32 20.47
C ILE A 35 -10.85 -3.56 19.80
N THR A 36 -11.25 -2.64 18.93
CA THR A 36 -12.46 -2.77 18.12
C THR A 36 -12.49 -4.11 17.37
N PRO A 37 -13.57 -4.89 17.48
CA PRO A 37 -13.71 -6.15 16.75
C PRO A 37 -13.51 -6.01 15.24
N GLY A 38 -12.78 -6.94 14.64
CA GLY A 38 -12.43 -6.95 13.22
C GLY A 38 -11.30 -5.98 12.84
N LEU A 39 -10.69 -5.25 13.78
CA LEU A 39 -9.57 -4.36 13.47
C LEU A 39 -8.30 -5.16 13.16
N ILE A 40 -8.06 -6.27 13.85
CA ILE A 40 -6.89 -7.11 13.60
C ILE A 40 -6.96 -7.71 12.20
N TYR A 41 -8.13 -8.20 11.78
CA TYR A 41 -8.32 -8.68 10.40
C TYR A 41 -8.01 -7.59 9.36
N LYS A 42 -8.43 -6.34 9.62
CA LYS A 42 -8.08 -5.21 8.73
C LYS A 42 -6.58 -4.95 8.71
N TRP A 43 -5.88 -5.15 9.82
CA TRP A 43 -4.42 -5.05 9.85
C TRP A 43 -3.76 -6.17 9.08
N GLN A 44 -4.19 -7.43 9.21
CA GLN A 44 -3.68 -8.58 8.44
C GLN A 44 -3.84 -8.39 6.92
N GLN A 45 -4.92 -7.76 6.47
CA GLN A 45 -5.10 -7.44 5.05
C GLN A 45 -4.21 -6.29 4.56
N ARG A 46 -3.84 -5.38 5.47
CA ARG A 46 -3.06 -4.18 5.15
C ARG A 46 -1.58 -4.39 5.26
N TYR A 47 -1.18 -5.23 6.19
CA TYR A 47 0.17 -5.35 6.65
C TYR A 47 0.58 -6.80 6.80
N GLN A 48 1.87 -7.02 6.65
CA GLN A 48 2.57 -8.26 6.97
C GLN A 48 3.75 -7.89 7.87
N VAL A 49 4.16 -8.82 8.73
CA VAL A 49 5.37 -8.67 9.54
C VAL A 49 6.49 -9.42 8.84
N VAL A 50 7.50 -8.69 8.38
CA VAL A 50 8.69 -9.24 7.70
C VAL A 50 9.92 -8.70 8.43
N GLU A 51 10.80 -9.58 8.90
CA GLU A 51 12.01 -9.23 9.68
C GLU A 51 11.69 -8.28 10.85
N GLU A 52 10.66 -8.59 11.63
CA GLU A 52 10.21 -7.75 12.76
C GLU A 52 9.89 -6.30 12.37
N LYS A 53 9.43 -6.08 11.14
CA LYS A 53 8.92 -4.77 10.69
C LYS A 53 7.54 -4.91 10.08
N LEU A 54 6.68 -3.95 10.41
CA LEU A 54 5.37 -3.82 9.80
C LEU A 54 5.52 -3.27 8.37
N GLN A 55 5.22 -4.10 7.37
CA GLN A 55 5.28 -3.72 5.96
C GLN A 55 3.89 -3.82 5.33
N PRO A 56 3.59 -3.08 4.25
CA PRO A 56 2.37 -3.31 3.46
C PRO A 56 2.28 -4.77 3.01
N SER A 57 1.06 -5.31 2.95
CA SER A 57 0.82 -6.62 2.37
C SER A 57 1.32 -6.67 0.92
N ALA A 58 1.77 -7.85 0.48
CA ALA A 58 2.34 -8.04 -0.86
C ALA A 58 1.41 -7.51 -1.96
N GLU A 59 0.11 -7.80 -1.86
CA GLU A 59 -0.92 -7.30 -2.79
C GLU A 59 -0.96 -5.75 -2.82
N ARG A 60 -0.89 -5.09 -1.65
CA ARG A 60 -0.88 -3.63 -1.59
C ARG A 60 0.38 -3.03 -2.17
N ALA A 61 1.53 -3.64 -1.90
CA ALA A 61 2.81 -3.21 -2.46
C ALA A 61 2.79 -3.34 -4.00
N GLU A 62 2.31 -4.47 -4.51
CA GLU A 62 2.16 -4.71 -5.95
C GLU A 62 1.20 -3.69 -6.60
N GLN A 63 0.03 -3.44 -5.99
CA GLN A 63 -0.90 -2.43 -6.49
C GLN A 63 -0.31 -1.02 -6.49
N ALA A 64 0.53 -0.68 -5.52
CA ALA A 64 1.23 0.61 -5.48
C ALA A 64 2.24 0.72 -6.64
N GLU A 65 2.99 -0.34 -6.90
CA GLU A 65 3.95 -0.39 -8.01
C GLU A 65 3.24 -0.33 -9.37
N ILE A 66 2.13 -1.05 -9.56
CA ILE A 66 1.33 -0.97 -10.79
C ILE A 66 0.85 0.47 -11.04
N ARG A 67 0.39 1.18 -9.99
CA ARG A 67 -0.02 2.59 -10.11
C ARG A 67 1.15 3.49 -10.51
N ARG A 68 2.31 3.28 -9.90
CA ARG A 68 3.53 4.02 -10.23
C ARG A 68 3.94 3.80 -11.68
N LEU A 69 4.05 2.54 -12.11
CA LEU A 69 4.43 2.17 -13.48
C LEU A 69 3.46 2.72 -14.52
N LYS A 70 2.15 2.68 -14.25
CA LYS A 70 1.15 3.29 -15.14
C LYS A 70 1.38 4.80 -15.32
N ARG A 71 1.73 5.51 -14.26
CA ARG A 71 2.03 6.95 -14.31
C ARG A 71 3.31 7.24 -15.08
N GLU A 72 4.39 6.50 -14.83
CA GLU A 72 5.66 6.65 -15.55
C GLU A 72 5.48 6.38 -17.05
N LEU A 73 4.71 5.35 -17.39
CA LEU A 73 4.39 4.99 -18.77
C LEU A 73 3.52 6.05 -19.46
N GLU A 74 2.59 6.68 -18.74
CA GLU A 74 1.81 7.81 -19.27
C GLU A 74 2.70 9.02 -19.57
N ILE A 75 3.57 9.40 -18.63
CA ILE A 75 4.53 10.51 -18.81
C ILE A 75 5.42 10.24 -20.02
N THR A 76 5.99 9.05 -20.11
CA THR A 76 6.87 8.65 -21.22
C THR A 76 6.14 8.73 -22.57
N ARG A 77 4.86 8.32 -22.62
CA ARG A 77 4.03 8.43 -23.83
C ARG A 77 3.79 9.89 -24.22
N GLN A 78 3.52 10.76 -23.24
CA GLN A 78 3.33 12.18 -23.47
C GLN A 78 4.62 12.83 -24.01
N GLU A 79 5.78 12.55 -23.42
CA GLU A 79 7.08 13.04 -23.89
C GLU A 79 7.35 12.62 -25.34
N ARG A 80 7.15 11.33 -25.64
CA ARG A 80 7.28 10.82 -27.01
C ARG A 80 6.36 11.55 -27.98
N ASP A 81 5.11 11.80 -27.59
CA ASP A 81 4.13 12.45 -28.45
C ASP A 81 4.45 13.93 -28.67
N ILE A 82 5.00 14.61 -27.67
CA ILE A 82 5.54 15.97 -27.80
C ILE A 82 6.71 15.99 -28.80
N LEU A 83 7.67 15.07 -28.66
CA LEU A 83 8.82 14.98 -29.58
C LEU A 83 8.37 14.70 -31.02
N LYS A 84 7.43 13.78 -31.21
CA LYS A 84 6.85 13.51 -32.54
C LYS A 84 6.16 14.74 -33.15
N LYS A 85 5.42 15.51 -32.34
CA LYS A 85 4.80 16.76 -32.78
C LYS A 85 5.86 17.79 -33.18
N ALA A 86 6.92 17.94 -32.39
CA ALA A 86 8.02 18.86 -32.67
C ALA A 86 8.69 18.53 -34.01
N ILE A 87 9.09 17.27 -34.23
CA ILE A 87 9.69 16.83 -35.51
C ILE A 87 8.78 17.17 -36.69
N ARG A 88 7.47 16.89 -36.59
CA ARG A 88 6.52 17.19 -37.67
C ARG A 88 6.37 18.68 -37.94
N VAL A 89 6.56 19.54 -36.94
CA VAL A 89 6.57 21.00 -37.13
C VAL A 89 7.86 21.40 -37.87
N PHE A 90 9.02 20.94 -37.41
CA PHE A 90 10.30 21.25 -38.04
C PHE A 90 10.38 20.75 -39.49
N SER A 91 9.91 19.54 -39.79
CA SER A 91 9.91 18.99 -41.16
C SER A 91 8.94 19.69 -42.13
N ARG A 92 8.04 20.56 -41.65
CA ARG A 92 7.10 21.33 -42.51
C ARG A 92 7.52 22.79 -42.71
N GLY A 93 8.52 23.28 -41.97
CA GLY A 93 9.06 24.63 -42.13
C GLY A 93 10.20 24.75 -43.15
N GLU A 94 10.65 23.64 -43.72
CA GLU A 94 11.72 23.54 -44.73
C GLU A 94 11.15 23.50 -46.17
N SER A 95 10.07 24.21 -46.46
CA SER A 95 9.47 24.35 -47.80
C SER A 95 9.06 25.78 -48.10
#